data_AF-A0A7N0TLJ1-F1
#
_entry.id   AF-A0A7N0TLJ1-F1
#
_cell.length_a   1.000
_cell.length_b   1.000
_cell.length_c   1.000
_cell.angle_alpha   90.00
_cell.angle_beta   90.00
_cell.angle_gamma   90.00
#
_symmetry.space_group_name_H-M   'P 1'
#
loop_
_entity.id
_entity.type
_entity.pdbx_description
1 polymer ?
#
loop_
_entity_poly.entity_id
_entity_poly.type
_entity_poly.pdbx_seq_one_letter_code
_entity_poly.pdbx_strand_id
1 'polypeptide(L)'
;MAMEATVGDLIASAVRQYVKEGRRPALPTTDPAGFDLHYSQFCLECLNREEKLVKVWSRNFLLCPKKDAAEGSGSVGVRSLGSTCSEQAELGVKSSSPWDRFMDFLR
;
A
#
# COMPACT_ATOMS: atom_id res chain seq x y z
N MET A 1 -4.93 20.87 -4.56
CA MET A 1 -5.19 20.52 -3.15
C MET A 1 -4.76 21.71 -2.30
N ALA A 2 -5.63 22.19 -1.40
CA ALA A 2 -5.33 23.37 -0.59
C ALA A 2 -4.22 23.05 0.43
N MET A 3 -3.36 24.03 0.73
CA MET A 3 -2.31 23.88 1.75
C MET A 3 -2.91 23.61 3.14
N GLU A 4 -4.06 24.22 3.43
CA GLU A 4 -4.84 24.02 4.66
C GLU A 4 -5.56 22.66 4.75
N ALA A 5 -5.49 21.83 3.72
CA ALA A 5 -6.12 20.51 3.72
C ALA A 5 -5.44 19.57 4.72
N THR A 6 -6.18 18.57 5.17
CA THR A 6 -5.68 17.55 6.08
C THR A 6 -5.13 16.33 5.32
N VAL A 7 -4.39 15.48 6.03
CA VAL A 7 -3.99 14.15 5.54
C VAL A 7 -5.22 13.33 5.14
N GLY A 8 -6.31 13.41 5.89
CA GLY A 8 -7.59 12.78 5.54
C GLY A 8 -8.18 13.24 4.22
N ASP A 9 -8.11 14.55 3.94
CA ASP A 9 -8.55 15.11 2.65
C ASP A 9 -7.70 14.61 1.49
N LEU A 10 -6.38 14.46 1.71
CA LEU A 10 -5.45 13.89 0.74
C LEU A 10 -5.80 12.45 0.40
N ILE A 11 -6.02 11.60 1.42
CA ILE A 11 -6.45 10.21 1.24
C ILE A 11 -7.73 10.15 0.41
N ALA A 12 -8.74 10.93 0.82
CA ALA A 12 -10.03 10.92 0.15
C ALA A 12 -9.92 11.38 -1.30
N SER A 13 -9.10 12.40 -1.59
CA SER A 13 -8.86 12.86 -2.96
C SER A 13 -8.12 11.81 -3.80
N ALA A 14 -7.09 11.17 -3.24
CA ALA A 14 -6.30 10.17 -3.94
C ALA A 14 -7.14 8.94 -4.31
N VAL A 15 -7.94 8.42 -3.37
CA VAL A 15 -8.83 7.27 -3.62
C VAL A 15 -9.87 7.61 -4.70
N ARG A 16 -10.54 8.77 -4.59
CA ARG A 16 -11.51 9.22 -5.61
C ARG A 16 -10.86 9.31 -6.99
N GLN A 17 -9.66 9.90 -7.07
CA GLN A 17 -8.96 10.07 -8.33
C GLN A 17 -8.52 8.73 -8.92
N TYR A 18 -8.00 7.83 -8.10
CA TYR A 18 -7.59 6.48 -8.52
C TYR A 18 -8.75 5.70 -9.16
N VAL A 19 -9.92 5.74 -8.52
CA VAL A 19 -11.15 5.09 -9.01
C VAL A 19 -11.63 5.76 -10.29
N LYS A 20 -11.65 7.10 -10.34
CA LYS A 20 -12.07 7.87 -11.51
C LYS A 20 -11.21 7.57 -12.74
N GLU A 21 -9.90 7.40 -12.54
CA GLU A 21 -8.95 7.07 -13.61
C GLU A 21 -8.95 5.58 -13.98
N GLY A 22 -9.72 4.74 -13.27
CA GLY A 22 -9.81 3.30 -13.56
C GLY A 22 -8.48 2.56 -13.38
N ARG A 23 -7.62 3.05 -12.48
CA ARG A 23 -6.25 2.54 -12.30
C ARG A 23 -6.24 1.10 -11.77
N ARG A 24 -5.12 0.41 -12.03
CA ARG A 24 -4.87 -0.98 -11.62
C ARG A 24 -3.60 -1.08 -10.74
N PRO A 25 -3.55 -2.01 -9.77
CA PRO A 25 -4.61 -2.97 -9.40
C PRO A 25 -5.84 -2.31 -8.77
N ALA A 26 -7.01 -2.94 -8.86
CA ALA A 26 -8.21 -2.39 -8.23
C ALA A 26 -8.01 -2.23 -6.72
N LEU A 27 -8.50 -1.12 -6.15
CA LEU A 27 -8.46 -0.91 -4.70
C LEU A 27 -9.40 -1.90 -3.99
N PRO A 28 -9.02 -2.39 -2.79
CA PRO A 28 -9.86 -3.32 -2.03
C PRO A 28 -11.15 -2.67 -1.51
N THR A 29 -11.13 -1.35 -1.30
CA THR A 29 -12.29 -0.54 -0.92
C THR A 29 -12.17 0.84 -1.57
N THR A 30 -13.31 1.49 -1.78
CA THR A 30 -13.38 2.90 -2.21
C THR A 30 -13.62 3.85 -1.05
N ASP A 31 -13.80 3.33 0.18
CA ASP A 31 -13.92 4.13 1.38
C ASP A 31 -12.54 4.67 1.81
N PRO A 32 -12.34 6.00 1.86
CA PRO A 32 -11.10 6.60 2.36
C PRO A 32 -10.75 6.23 3.81
N ALA A 33 -11.69 5.75 4.63
CA ALA A 33 -11.42 5.31 5.99
C ALA A 33 -10.64 3.98 6.06
N GLY A 34 -10.70 3.19 4.99
CA GLY A 34 -9.95 1.93 4.87
C GLY A 34 -8.47 2.10 4.50
N PHE A 35 -7.94 3.34 4.51
CA PHE A 35 -6.56 3.63 4.15
C PHE A 35 -5.91 4.63 5.10
N ASP A 36 -4.60 4.45 5.27
CA ASP A 36 -3.70 5.35 5.96
C ASP A 36 -2.55 5.79 5.02
N LEU A 37 -1.87 6.88 5.37
CA LEU A 37 -0.68 7.35 4.64
C LEU A 37 0.59 7.08 5.43
N HIS A 38 1.60 6.55 4.75
CA HIS A 38 2.94 6.36 5.29
C HIS A 38 3.96 7.19 4.51
N TYR A 39 5.00 7.65 5.19
CA TYR A 39 6.13 8.32 4.54
C TYR A 39 6.92 7.36 3.64
N SER A 40 7.04 6.11 4.05
CA SER A 40 7.85 5.09 3.39
C SER A 40 7.40 3.70 3.81
N GLN A 41 7.73 2.69 3.02
CA GLN A 41 7.47 1.28 3.32
C GLN A 41 8.23 0.78 4.56
N PHE A 42 9.27 1.50 4.98
CA PHE A 42 10.07 1.20 6.17
C PHE A 42 9.52 1.87 7.45
N CYS A 43 8.54 2.77 7.32
CA CYS A 43 7.94 3.46 8.46
C CYS A 43 6.76 2.65 9.00
N LEU A 44 6.88 2.21 10.25
CA LEU A 44 5.79 1.53 10.95
C LEU A 44 4.63 2.47 11.31
N GLU A 45 4.91 3.76 11.50
CA GLU A 45 3.92 4.76 11.90
C GLU A 45 3.27 5.41 10.67
N CYS A 46 1.94 5.50 10.69
CA CYS A 46 1.17 6.24 9.71
C CYS A 46 0.98 7.70 10.14
N LEU A 47 0.72 8.56 9.16
CA LEU A 47 0.38 9.96 9.39
C LEU A 47 -0.96 10.11 10.11
N ASN A 48 -1.03 11.07 11.03
CA ASN A 48 -2.26 11.44 11.68
C ASN A 48 -3.21 12.10 10.66
N ARG A 49 -4.48 11.66 10.64
CA ARG A 49 -5.45 12.05 9.62
C ARG A 49 -5.89 13.51 9.74
N GLU A 50 -5.89 14.05 10.94
CA GLU A 50 -6.26 15.43 11.27
C GLU A 50 -5.09 16.41 11.07
N GLU A 51 -3.88 15.91 10.81
CA GLU A 51 -2.72 16.76 10.55
C GLU A 51 -2.88 17.54 9.24
N LYS A 52 -2.57 18.84 9.28
CA LYS A 52 -2.58 19.70 8.09
C LYS A 52 -1.37 19.41 7.21
N LEU A 53 -1.57 19.37 5.89
CA LEU A 53 -0.51 19.11 4.91
C LEU A 53 0.64 20.14 4.97
N VAL A 54 0.40 21.37 5.43
CA VAL A 54 1.49 22.36 5.66
C VAL A 54 2.51 21.92 6.70
N LYS A 55 2.12 21.04 7.63
CA LYS A 55 3.01 20.52 8.69
C LYS A 55 3.77 19.28 8.25
N VAL A 56 3.35 18.65 7.16
CA VAL A 56 3.94 17.41 6.64
C VAL A 56 5.05 17.78 5.66
N TRP A 57 6.27 17.34 5.93
CA TRP A 57 7.47 17.78 5.20
C TRP A 57 7.67 17.06 3.86
N SER A 58 7.00 15.92 3.66
CA SER A 58 7.09 15.17 2.40
C SER A 58 6.02 15.63 1.40
N ARG A 59 6.32 15.44 0.11
CA ARG A 59 5.35 15.56 -0.99
C ARG A 59 5.05 14.22 -1.66
N ASN A 60 5.73 13.16 -1.21
CA ASN A 60 5.56 11.78 -1.68
C ASN A 60 5.16 10.90 -0.51
N PHE A 61 4.08 10.15 -0.67
CA PHE A 61 3.51 9.29 0.36
C PHE A 61 3.06 7.98 -0.26
N LEU A 62 2.99 6.96 0.58
CA LEU A 62 2.43 5.66 0.22
C LEU A 62 1.03 5.53 0.84
N LEU A 63 0.06 5.13 0.01
CA LEU A 63 -1.29 4.80 0.46
C LEU A 63 -1.31 3.32 0.86
N CYS A 64 -1.61 3.05 2.13
CA CYS A 64 -1.61 1.71 2.69
C CYS A 64 -3.02 1.34 3.17
N PRO A 65 -3.52 0.12 2.89
CA PRO A 65 -4.74 -0.36 3.51
C PRO A 65 -4.59 -0.36 5.03
N LYS A 66 -5.60 0.18 5.71
CA LYS A 66 -5.64 0.20 7.17
C LYS A 66 -5.83 -1.22 7.68
N LYS A 67 -5.01 -1.64 8.63
CA LYS A 67 -5.15 -2.93 9.30
C LYS A 67 -6.04 -2.72 10.51
N ASP A 68 -7.27 -3.24 10.47
CA ASP A 68 -8.09 -3.32 11.66
C ASP A 68 -7.33 -4.14 12.71
N ALA A 69 -7.26 -3.63 13.94
CA ALA A 69 -6.66 -4.34 15.07
C ALA A 69 -7.57 -5.50 15.49
N ALA A 70 -7.69 -6.51 14.63
CA ALA A 70 -8.32 -7.79 14.93
C ALA A 70 -7.22 -8.85 14.95
N GLU A 71 -6.98 -9.41 16.14
CA GLU A 71 -6.19 -10.61 16.33
C GLU A 71 -6.77 -11.75 15.49
N GLY A 72 -5.92 -12.40 14.69
CA GLY A 72 -6.07 -13.80 14.28
C GLY A 72 -7.03 -14.12 13.12
N SER A 73 -6.57 -15.11 12.33
CA SER A 73 -7.31 -15.90 11.33
C SER A 73 -7.55 -15.24 9.97
N GLY A 74 -6.88 -15.79 8.96
CA GLY A 74 -6.86 -15.27 7.61
C GLY A 74 -8.11 -15.59 6.78
N SER A 75 -8.30 -14.80 5.73
CA SER A 75 -8.70 -15.30 4.41
C SER A 75 -8.40 -14.26 3.33
N VAL A 76 -7.64 -14.74 2.33
CA VAL A 76 -7.73 -14.45 0.90
C VAL A 76 -7.53 -12.99 0.44
N GLY A 77 -6.30 -12.73 -0.02
CA GLY A 77 -6.16 -12.38 -1.44
C GLY A 77 -5.89 -10.92 -1.81
N VAL A 78 -5.31 -10.10 -0.94
CA VAL A 78 -4.47 -8.99 -1.41
C VAL A 78 -3.11 -9.17 -0.76
N ARG A 79 -2.08 -9.37 -1.59
CA ARG A 79 -0.69 -9.31 -1.13
C ARG A 79 -0.53 -7.93 -0.51
N SER A 80 -0.46 -7.89 0.82
CA SER A 80 0.10 -6.75 1.53
C SER A 80 1.36 -6.38 0.77
N LEU A 81 1.39 -5.20 0.16
CA LEU A 81 2.63 -4.67 -0.40
C LEU A 81 3.58 -4.19 0.72
N GLY A 82 3.33 -4.59 1.97
CA GLY A 82 4.40 -4.84 2.91
C GLY A 82 5.01 -6.20 2.61
N SER A 83 5.94 -6.26 1.65
CA SER A 83 6.98 -7.29 1.76
C SER A 83 7.78 -6.91 3.01
N THR A 84 7.40 -7.47 4.15
CA THR A 84 8.30 -7.65 5.27
C THR A 84 9.64 -8.12 4.69
N CYS A 85 10.69 -7.35 4.94
CA CYS A 85 12.05 -7.74 4.58
C CYS A 85 12.39 -8.94 5.47
N SER A 86 12.03 -10.14 5.03
CA SER A 86 12.52 -11.38 5.63
C SER A 86 13.85 -11.69 4.98
N GLU A 87 14.93 -11.36 5.69
CA GLU A 87 16.23 -11.94 5.43
C GLU A 87 16.09 -13.46 5.54
N GLN A 88 16.21 -14.17 4.43
CA GLN A 88 16.33 -15.62 4.44
C GLN A 88 17.50 -16.01 3.56
N ALA A 89 18.66 -16.02 4.20
CA ALA A 89 19.85 -16.67 3.68
C ALA A 89 19.79 -18.17 4.05
N GLU A 90 20.13 -18.97 3.03
CA GLU A 90 20.57 -20.37 3.01
C GLU A 90 19.72 -21.48 3.67
N LEU A 91 19.07 -22.30 2.83
CA LEU A 91 19.64 -23.60 2.39
C LEU A 91 18.81 -24.18 1.21
N GLY A 92 19.53 -24.69 0.21
CA GLY A 92 19.01 -24.99 -1.13
C GLY A 92 17.87 -26.01 -1.19
N VAL A 93 16.82 -25.63 -1.91
CA VAL A 93 15.85 -26.54 -2.52
C VAL A 93 15.61 -26.05 -3.94
N LYS A 94 15.77 -26.92 -4.94
CA LYS A 94 15.45 -26.66 -6.35
C LYS A 94 13.98 -26.30 -6.50
N SER A 95 13.64 -25.03 -6.42
CA SER A 95 12.35 -24.51 -6.87
C SER A 95 12.57 -23.91 -8.26
N SER A 96 11.97 -24.54 -9.28
CA SER A 96 11.83 -23.89 -10.59
C SER A 96 11.03 -22.61 -10.38
N SER A 97 11.66 -21.47 -10.65
CA SER A 97 11.03 -20.19 -10.38
C SER A 97 9.88 -19.98 -11.38
N PRO A 98 8.77 -19.33 -11.00
CA PRO A 98 7.68 -19.00 -11.92
C PRO A 98 8.14 -18.19 -13.15
N TRP A 99 9.33 -17.60 -13.07
CA TRP A 99 10.01 -16.87 -14.15
C TRP A 99 10.44 -17.76 -15.31
N ASP A 100 10.76 -19.04 -15.07
CA ASP A 100 11.15 -19.96 -16.16
C ASP A 100 9.99 -20.16 -17.15
N ARG A 101 8.74 -20.14 -16.66
CA ARG A 101 7.54 -20.24 -17.49
C ARG A 101 7.20 -18.97 -18.26
N PHE A 102 7.68 -17.81 -17.82
CA PHE A 102 7.43 -16.54 -18.51
C PHE A 102 8.30 -16.43 -19.77
N MET A 103 9.54 -16.92 -19.74
CA MET A 103 10.44 -16.88 -20.89
C MET A 103 10.02 -17.86 -22.01
N ASP A 104 9.29 -18.93 -21.69
CA ASP A 104 8.71 -19.85 -22.68
C ASP A 104 7.66 -19.18 -23.59
N PHE A 105 7.02 -18.09 -23.14
CA PHE A 105 6.04 -17.34 -23.94
C PHE A 105 6.70 -16.42 -24.99
N LEU A 106 7.96 -16.05 -24.79
CA LEU A 106 8.69 -15.13 -25.66
C LEU A 106 9.47 -15.84 -26.79
N ARG A 107 9.31 -17.16 -26.93
CA ARG A 107 9.91 -17.98 -27.97
C ARG A 107 8.94 -18.22 -29.12
#